data_AF-A0A0F9JZ03-F1
#
_entry.id   AF-A0A0F9JZ03-F1
#
_cell.length_a   1.000
_cell.length_b   1.000
_cell.length_c   1.000
_cell.angle_alpha   90.00
_cell.angle_beta   90.00
_cell.angle_gamma   90.00
#
_symmetry.space_group_name_H-M   'P 1'
#
loop_
_entity.id
_entity.type
_entity.pdbx_description
1 polymer ?
#
loop_
_entity_poly.entity_id
_entity_poly.type
_entity_poly.pdbx_seq_one_letter_code
_entity_poly.pdbx_strand_id
1 'polypeptide(L)' 'MAEKISGIYRIVCVKNGRYYYGSSNNIRRRWIQHRSVLRRNGHRNPIVQRTWNKHGENSFRCELTEIVPIDKLLEVEDVY' A
#
# COMPACT_ATOMS: atom_id res chain seq x y z
N MET A 1 -2.55 -19.28 -13.44
CA MET A 1 -2.16 -17.85 -13.57
C MET A 1 -2.68 -17.13 -12.35
N ALA A 2 -1.85 -16.48 -11.54
CA ALA A 2 -2.34 -15.79 -10.34
C ALA A 2 -3.16 -14.56 -10.75
N GLU A 3 -4.44 -14.50 -10.34
CA GLU A 3 -5.33 -13.37 -10.62
C GLU A 3 -4.72 -12.06 -10.10
N LYS A 4 -4.73 -11.04 -10.96
CA LYS A 4 -4.27 -9.70 -10.63
C LYS A 4 -5.43 -8.96 -9.98
N ILE A 5 -5.35 -8.74 -8.67
CA ILE A 5 -6.34 -7.93 -7.97
C ILE A 5 -6.00 -6.45 -8.23
N SER A 6 -6.88 -5.80 -8.99
CA SER A 6 -6.85 -4.36 -9.24
C SER A 6 -7.81 -3.65 -8.29
N GLY A 7 -7.40 -2.49 -7.78
CA GLY A 7 -8.23 -1.73 -6.84
C GLY A 7 -7.48 -0.74 -5.98
N ILE A 8 -8.19 -0.24 -4.97
CA ILE A 8 -7.70 0.62 -3.91
C ILE A 8 -7.31 -0.24 -2.70
N TYR A 9 -6.14 0.04 -2.14
CA TYR A 9 -5.66 -0.59 -0.92
C TYR A 9 -5.17 0.46 0.06
N ARG A 10 -5.07 0.06 1.32
CA ARG A 10 -4.42 0.85 2.36
C ARG A 10 -3.30 0.09 3.03
N ILE A 11 -2.20 0.77 3.27
CA ILE A 11 -1.09 0.28 4.11
C ILE A 11 -1.29 0.86 5.50
N VAL A 12 -1.67 0.04 6.46
CA VAL A 12 -1.93 0.44 7.85
C VAL A 12 -0.80 -0.02 8.77
N CYS A 13 -0.36 0.87 9.66
CA CYS A 13 0.52 0.53 10.76
C CYS A 13 -0.33 0.19 11.99
N VAL A 14 -0.43 -1.09 12.33
CA VAL A 14 -1.30 -1.59 13.42
C VAL A 14 -0.89 -1.08 14.80
N LYS A 15 0.32 -0.54 14.95
CA LYS A 15 0.83 0.01 16.22
C LYS A 15 0.34 1.41 16.53
N ASN A 16 0.05 2.22 15.51
CA ASN A 16 -0.36 3.62 15.70
C ASN A 16 -1.65 3.98 14.95
N GLY A 17 -2.24 3.05 14.20
CA GLY A 17 -3.49 3.25 13.46
C GLY A 17 -3.34 4.13 12.20
N ARG A 18 -2.14 4.61 11.87
CA ARG A 18 -1.92 5.44 10.68
C ARG A 18 -1.99 4.58 9.43
N TYR A 19 -2.67 5.07 8.42
CA TYR A 19 -2.82 4.40 7.13
C TYR A 19 -2.41 5.31 5.98
N TYR A 20 -2.07 4.67 4.86
CA TYR A 20 -1.76 5.30 3.58
C TYR A 20 -2.58 4.61 2.50
N TYR A 21 -3.38 5.36 1.75
CA TYR A 21 -4.13 4.83 0.61
C TYR A 21 -3.29 4.84 -0.66
N GLY A 22 -3.55 3.87 -1.53
CA GLY A 22 -3.02 3.87 -2.88
C GLY A 22 -3.84 2.98 -3.80
N SER A 23 -3.78 3.25 -5.09
CA SER A 23 -4.37 2.42 -6.13
C SER A 23 -3.30 1.51 -6.78
N SER A 24 -3.72 0.38 -7.32
CA SER A 24 -2.85 -0.46 -8.17
C SER A 24 -3.66 -1.43 -9.01
N ASN A 25 -3.20 -1.69 -10.23
CA ASN A 25 -3.71 -2.80 -11.05
C ASN A 25 -3.29 -4.20 -10.56
N ASN A 26 -2.33 -4.25 -9.63
CA ASN A 26 -1.89 -5.47 -8.98
C ASN A 26 -1.43 -5.11 -7.56
N ILE A 27 -2.36 -5.15 -6.62
CA ILE A 27 -2.15 -4.75 -5.23
C ILE A 27 -1.08 -5.63 -4.58
N ARG A 28 -1.11 -6.95 -4.81
CA ARG A 28 -0.14 -7.88 -4.26
C ARG A 28 1.29 -7.55 -4.69
N ARG A 29 1.52 -7.32 -5.99
CA ARG A 29 2.85 -6.95 -6.51
C ARG A 29 3.28 -5.59 -5.97
N ARG A 30 2.37 -4.63 -5.93
CA ARG A 30 2.64 -3.27 -5.43
C ARG A 30 3.04 -3.28 -3.96
N TRP A 31 2.35 -4.08 -3.14
CA TRP A 31 2.70 -4.25 -1.74
C TRP A 31 4.11 -4.83 -1.53
N ILE A 32 4.48 -5.86 -2.29
CA ILE A 32 5.84 -6.43 -2.26
C ILE A 32 6.88 -5.37 -2.62
N GLN A 33 6.62 -4.54 -3.63
CA GLN A 33 7.50 -3.43 -4.02
C GLN A 33 7.65 -2.42 -2.87
N HIS A 34 6.55 -1.98 -2.26
CA HIS A 34 6.61 -1.07 -1.10
C HIS A 34 7.41 -1.66 0.05
N ARG A 35 7.18 -2.94 0.43
CA ARG A 35 7.95 -3.63 1.47
C ARG A 35 9.45 -3.65 1.16
N SER A 36 9.81 -3.98 -0.09
CA SER A 36 11.22 -4.00 -0.51
C SER A 36 11.87 -2.62 -0.42
N VAL A 37 11.16 -1.58 -0.86
CA VAL A 37 11.63 -0.18 -0.80
C VAL A 37 11.77 0.29 0.64
N LEU A 38 10.79 0.00 1.50
CA LEU A 38 10.80 0.34 2.93
C LEU A 38 11.94 -0.37 3.68
N ARG A 39 12.20 -1.65 3.38
CA ARG A 39 13.36 -2.39 3.93
C ARG A 39 14.70 -1.76 3.56
N ARG A 40 14.79 -1.14 2.39
CA ARG A 40 16.00 -0.49 1.88
C ARG A 40 16.10 1.00 2.25
N ASN A 41 15.20 1.50 3.10
CA ASN A 41 15.10 2.92 3.45
C ASN A 41 14.90 3.88 2.27
N GLY A 42 14.29 3.41 1.17
CA GLY A 42 14.15 4.16 -0.08
C GLY A 42 12.74 4.72 -0.35
N HIS A 43 11.83 4.66 0.64
CA HIS A 43 10.44 5.04 0.39
C HIS A 43 10.30 6.56 0.21
N ARG A 44 9.64 7.00 -0.87
CA ARG A 44 9.46 8.43 -1.20
C ARG A 44 8.84 9.24 -0.06
N ASN A 45 7.91 8.65 0.69
CA ASN A 45 7.28 9.31 1.82
C ASN A 45 8.12 9.10 3.10
N PRO A 46 8.79 10.15 3.62
CA PRO A 46 9.65 10.03 4.80
C PRO A 46 8.87 9.78 6.09
N ILE A 47 7.57 10.11 6.14
CA ILE A 47 6.71 9.82 7.30
C ILE A 47 6.47 8.31 7.38
N VAL A 48 6.14 7.68 6.24
CA VAL A 48 5.94 6.23 6.17
C VAL A 48 7.24 5.50 6.46
N GLN A 49 8.37 5.94 5.90
CA GLN A 49 9.68 5.35 6.17
C GLN A 49 10.07 5.43 7.65
N ARG A 50 9.91 6.59 8.29
CA ARG A 50 10.19 6.73 9.73
C ARG A 50 9.28 5.85 10.58
N THR A 51 8.01 5.75 10.22
CA THR A 51 7.04 4.89 10.91
C THR A 51 7.40 3.41 10.76
N TRP A 52 7.85 3.01 9.56
CA TRP A 52 8.35 1.67 9.28
C TRP A 52 9.59 1.34 10.12
N ASN A 53 10.55 2.25 10.17
CA ASN A 53 11.77 2.06 10.96
C ASN A 53 11.47 2.00 12.46
N LYS A 54 10.47 2.74 12.93
CA LYS A 54 10.08 2.78 14.34
C LYS A 54 9.34 1.52 14.80
N HIS A 55 8.42 1.00 13.99
CA HIS A 55 7.53 -0.10 14.39
C HIS A 55 7.87 -1.45 13.77
N GLY A 56 8.76 -1.47 12.77
CA GLY A 56 9.15 -2.66 12.04
C GLY A 56 8.07 -3.15 11.07
N GLU A 57 8.50 -4.00 10.16
CA GLU A 57 7.68 -4.57 9.09
C GLU A 57 6.45 -5.35 9.60
N ASN A 58 6.60 -6.12 10.68
CA ASN A 58 5.52 -6.93 11.24
C ASN A 58 4.35 -6.08 11.76
N SER A 59 4.58 -4.79 11.97
CA SER A 59 3.56 -3.83 12.38
C SER A 59 2.79 -3.22 11.20
N PHE A 60 3.12 -3.56 9.96
CA PHE A 60 2.45 -3.02 8.78
C PHE A 60 1.65 -4.10 8.06
N ARG A 61 0.42 -3.74 7.67
CA ARG A 61 -0.49 -4.60 6.90
C ARG A 61 -0.99 -3.86 5.67
N CYS A 62 -1.11 -4.59 4.57
CA CYS A 62 -1.79 -4.13 3.38
C CYS A 62 -3.20 -4.71 3.38
N GLU A 63 -4.19 -3.84 3.40
CA GLU A 63 -5.60 -4.20 3.39
C GLU A 63 -6.22 -3.72 2.09
N LEU A 64 -6.96 -4.61 1.42
CA LEU A 64 -7.76 -4.26 0.25
C LEU A 64 -8.95 -3.42 0.74
N THR A 65 -9.11 -2.23 0.17
CA THR A 65 -10.24 -1.34 0.49
C THR A 65 -11.36 -1.55 -0.52
N GLU A 66 -11.04 -1.51 -1.82
CA GLU A 66 -12.02 -1.64 -2.89
C GLU A 66 -11.40 -2.36 -4.09
N ILE A 67 -12.14 -3.29 -4.70
CA ILE A 67 -11.73 -3.91 -5.96
C ILE A 67 -12.27 -3.06 -7.09
N VAL A 68 -11.35 -2.47 -7.86
CA VAL A 68 -11.69 -1.57 -8.97
C VAL A 68 -11.02 -2.11 -10.23
N PRO A 69 -11.77 -2.36 -11.31
CA PRO A 69 -11.19 -2.78 -12.58
C PRO A 69 -10.21 -1.72 -13.09
N ILE A 70 -9.20 -2.17 -13.83
CA ILE A 70 -8.06 -1.34 -14.27
C ILE A 70 -8.50 -0.06 -14.98
N ASP A 71 -9.50 -0.16 -15.86
CA ASP A 71 -10.08 0.96 -16.62
C ASP A 71 -10.66 2.08 -15.75
N LYS A 72 -11.04 1.78 -14.49
CA LYS A 72 -11.66 2.74 -13.58
C LYS A 72 -10.75 3.21 -12.44
N LEU A 73 -9.49 2.76 -12.41
CA LEU A 73 -8.58 3.09 -11.29
C LEU A 73 -8.30 4.59 -11.17
N LEU A 74 -8.16 5.30 -12.29
CA LEU A 74 -7.90 6.74 -12.30
C LEU A 74 -9.11 7.55 -11.82
N GLU A 75 -10.32 7.11 -12.16
CA GLU A 75 -11.56 7.80 -11.75
C GLU A 75 -11.82 7.65 -10.24
N VAL A 76 -11.44 6.51 -9.66
CA VAL A 76 -11.66 6.23 -8.23
C VAL A 76 -10.55 6.79 -7.34
N GLU A 77 -9.32 6.96 -7.86
CA GLU A 77 -8.23 7.57 -7.08
C GLU A 77 -8.52 9.03 -6.70
N ASP A 78 -9.23 9.80 -7.54
CA ASP A 78 -9.57 11.20 -7.24
C ASP A 78 -10.60 11.36 -6.10
N VAL A 79 -11.28 10.27 -5.73
CA VAL A 79 -12.31 10.24 -4.69
C VAL A 79 -11.72 10.00 -3.28
N TYR A 80 -10.47 9.51 -3.19
CA TYR A 80 -9.82 9.05 -1.94
C TYR A 80 -8.57 9.86 -1.57
#